data_AF-A0A842L9X2-F1
#
_entry.id   AF-A0A842L9X2-F1
#
_cell.length_a   1.000
_cell.length_b   1.000
_cell.length_c   1.000
_cell.angle_alpha   90.00
_cell.angle_beta   90.00
_cell.angle_gamma   90.00
#
_symmetry.space_group_name_H-M   'P 1'
#
loop_
_entity.id
_entity.type
_entity.pdbx_description
1 polymer ?
#
loop_
_entity_poly.entity_id
_entity_poly.type
_entity_poly.pdbx_seq_one_letter_code
_entity_poly.pdbx_strand_id
1 'polypeptide(L)' 'MIPRCMSTQHPDNVNPPFFASSPLLSGEDEIKEAYYVFSHLGCDEQMWD' A
#
# COMPACT_ATOMS: atom_id res chain seq x y z
N MET A 1 -11.09 7.46 -17.14
CA MET A 1 -11.53 7.91 -15.80
C MET A 1 -10.27 8.22 -15.01
N ILE A 2 -10.23 9.28 -14.21
CA ILE A 2 -9.10 9.58 -13.33
C ILE A 2 -9.48 9.15 -11.90
N PRO A 3 -8.66 8.34 -11.20
CA PRO A 3 -8.90 7.95 -9.80
C PRO A 3 -9.08 9.15 -8.86
N ARG A 4 -9.93 8.98 -7.83
CA ARG A 4 -10.10 9.99 -6.76
C ARG A 4 -9.40 9.63 -5.47
N CYS A 5 -8.89 8.41 -5.36
CA CYS A 5 -8.23 7.87 -4.19
C CYS A 5 -6.96 7.15 -4.65
N MET A 6 -5.85 7.48 -4.01
CA MET A 6 -4.54 6.94 -4.28
C MET A 6 -3.93 6.51 -2.95
N SER A 7 -3.42 5.28 -2.90
CA SER A 7 -2.60 4.78 -1.80
C SER A 7 -1.13 5.15 -2.03
N THR A 8 -0.38 5.40 -0.95
CA THR A 8 1.05 5.75 -0.98
C THR A 8 1.82 4.88 0.01
N GLN A 9 3.13 4.71 -0.21
CA GLN A 9 4.01 3.85 0.60
C GLN A 9 4.82 4.66 1.62
N HIS A 10 4.32 5.85 2.00
CA HIS A 10 5.00 6.69 2.97
C HIS A 10 5.07 5.94 4.32
N PRO A 11 6.23 5.91 5.00
CA PRO A 11 6.37 5.17 6.26
C PRO A 11 5.88 6.00 7.46
N ASP A 12 4.69 6.59 7.37
CA ASP A 12 4.07 7.38 8.45
C ASP A 12 3.21 6.56 9.42
N ASN A 13 2.94 5.29 9.11
CA ASN A 13 2.23 4.38 10.01
C ASN A 13 3.06 4.04 11.26
N VAL A 14 2.42 4.09 12.44
CA VAL A 14 3.06 3.78 13.73
C VAL A 14 3.48 2.30 13.84
N ASN A 15 2.68 1.41 13.27
CA ASN A 15 2.94 -0.04 13.25
C ASN A 15 3.00 -0.53 11.80
N PRO A 16 3.83 -1.55 11.51
CA PRO A 16 3.83 -2.18 10.19
C PRO A 16 2.45 -2.82 9.89
N PRO A 17 2.05 -2.91 8.61
CA PRO A 17 0.85 -3.63 8.23
C PRO A 17 0.98 -5.12 8.55
N PHE A 18 -0.14 -5.81 8.72
CA PHE A 18 -0.19 -7.21 9.16
C PHE A 18 0.54 -8.22 8.25
N PHE A 19 0.84 -7.82 7.00
CA PHE A 19 1.52 -8.64 6.01
C PHE A 19 3.03 -8.35 5.86
N ALA A 20 3.54 -7.38 6.63
CA ALA A 20 4.95 -6.96 6.62
C ALA A 20 5.58 -7.12 8.00
N SER A 21 6.90 -7.29 8.04
CA SER A 21 7.66 -7.40 9.30
C SER A 21 8.36 -6.10 9.71
N SER A 22 8.32 -5.08 8.86
CA SER A 22 8.99 -3.79 9.01
C SER A 22 8.08 -2.64 8.55
N PRO A 23 8.19 -1.43 9.14
CA PRO A 23 7.47 -0.24 8.67
C PRO A 23 7.88 0.21 7.26
N LEU A 24 9.13 -0.02 6.89
CA LEU A 24 9.60 0.20 5.52
C LEU A 24 9.27 -1.03 4.70
N LEU A 25 8.34 -0.87 3.75
CA LEU A 25 7.96 -1.93 2.83
C LEU A 25 8.99 -2.04 1.71
N SER A 26 9.24 -3.27 1.25
CA SER A 26 10.09 -3.52 0.10
C SER A 26 9.76 -4.87 -0.53
N GLY A 27 9.97 -4.99 -1.84
CA GLY A 27 9.83 -6.25 -2.57
C GLY A 27 8.42 -6.83 -2.47
N GLU A 28 8.29 -8.05 -1.94
CA GLU A 28 7.00 -8.73 -1.83
C GLU A 28 5.99 -8.00 -0.94
N ASP A 29 6.45 -7.19 0.02
CA ASP A 29 5.52 -6.46 0.90
C ASP A 29 4.82 -5.32 0.14
N GLU A 30 5.49 -4.69 -0.83
CA GLU A 30 4.90 -3.68 -1.72
C GLU A 30 3.86 -4.31 -2.66
N ILE A 31 4.15 -5.51 -3.18
CA ILE A 31 3.21 -6.26 -4.04
C ILE A 31 1.94 -6.62 -3.25
N LYS A 32 2.08 -7.10 -2.01
CA LYS A 32 0.94 -7.43 -1.14
C LYS A 32 0.13 -6.18 -0.79
N GLU A 33 0.79 -5.06 -0.51
CA GLU A 33 0.12 -3.79 -0.24
C GLU A 33 -0.69 -3.34 -1.46
N ALA A 34 -0.08 -3.27 -2.64
CA ALA A 34 -0.77 -2.92 -3.87
C ALA A 34 -2.01 -3.82 -4.07
N TYR A 35 -1.86 -5.14 -3.97
CA TYR A 35 -3.01 -6.04 -4.07
C TYR A 35 -4.08 -5.73 -3.02
N TYR A 36 -3.70 -5.53 -1.76
CA TYR A 36 -4.63 -5.29 -0.66
C TYR A 36 -5.43 -3.99 -0.85
N VAL A 37 -4.79 -2.90 -1.26
CA VAL A 37 -5.47 -1.61 -1.45
C VAL A 37 -6.50 -1.66 -2.58
N PHE A 38 -6.18 -2.35 -3.69
CA PHE A 38 -7.12 -2.54 -4.79
C PHE A 38 -8.26 -3.50 -4.44
N SER A 39 -7.94 -4.64 -3.79
CA SER A 39 -8.91 -5.72 -3.56
C SER A 39 -9.78 -5.55 -2.31
N HIS A 40 -9.31 -4.82 -1.28
CA HIS A 40 -10.00 -4.72 0.01
C HIS A 40 -10.34 -3.27 0.40
N LEU A 41 -9.55 -2.27 -0.01
CA LEU A 41 -9.76 -0.87 0.37
C LEU A 41 -10.48 -0.04 -0.70
N GLY A 42 -10.61 -0.57 -1.93
CA GLY A 42 -11.28 0.11 -3.02
C GLY A 42 -10.52 1.33 -3.55
N CYS A 43 -9.19 1.35 -3.38
CA CYS A 43 -8.33 2.31 -4.06
C CYS A 43 -8.23 1.92 -5.53
N ASP A 44 -8.19 2.93 -6.41
CA ASP A 44 -8.07 2.75 -7.85
C ASP A 44 -6.67 3.16 -8.36
N GLU A 45 -5.79 3.56 -7.47
CA GLU A 45 -4.42 4.01 -7.77
C GLU A 45 -3.48 3.69 -6.59
N GLN A 46 -2.26 3.28 -6.92
CA GLN A 46 -1.16 3.09 -5.98
C GLN A 46 0.04 3.89 -6.49
N MET A 47 0.56 4.81 -5.68
CA MET A 47 1.88 5.39 -5.89
C MET A 47 2.93 4.37 -5.44
N TRP A 48 3.81 3.97 -6.34
CA TRP A 48 4.97 3.10 -6.05
C TRP A 48 6.21 3.98 -5.99
N ASP A 49 6.93 4.01 -4.86
CA ASP A 49 8.11 4.86 -4.66
C ASP A 49 9.46 4.18 -4.90
#